data_AF-A0A662BP86-F1
#
_entry.id   AF-A0A662BP86-F1
#
_cell.length_a   1.000
_cell.length_b   1.000
_cell.length_c   1.000
_cell.angle_alpha   90.00
_cell.angle_beta   90.00
_cell.angle_gamma   90.00
#
_symmetry.space_group_name_H-M   'P 1'
#
loop_
_entity.id
_entity.type
_entity.pdbx_description
1 polymer ?
#
loop_
_entity_poly.entity_id
_entity_poly.type
_entity_poly.pdbx_seq_one_letter_code
_entity_poly.pdbx_strand_id
1 'polypeptide(L)'
;MYVPTGFTPQDNDQALRIWKPVGMNLDQYQVVVINERGNVVFSSSKLDENGSPAEGWDGTTGGEQMPTGNYMWSISAKFKDGRVWDGTDLGDGNSNTYGFLLLIR
;
A
#
# COMPACT_ATOMS: atom_id res chain seq x y z
N MET A 1 10.22 4.60 4.25
CA MET A 1 8.78 4.49 3.92
C MET A 1 8.22 3.38 4.80
N TYR A 2 6.96 3.44 5.19
CA TYR A 2 6.28 2.39 5.94
C TYR A 2 5.12 1.83 5.12
N VAL A 3 4.90 0.53 5.19
CA VAL A 3 3.79 -0.15 4.52
C VAL A 3 2.98 -0.90 5.56
N PRO A 4 1.70 -0.53 5.80
CA PRO A 4 0.88 -1.25 6.77
C PRO A 4 0.68 -2.71 6.36
N THR A 5 0.55 -3.60 7.33
CA THR A 5 0.37 -5.05 7.09
C THR A 5 -1.09 -5.48 7.10
N GLY A 6 -2.02 -4.59 7.50
CA GLY A 6 -3.43 -4.91 7.63
C GLY A 6 -4.33 -3.69 7.64
N PHE A 7 -5.62 -3.88 7.34
CA PHE A 7 -6.66 -2.85 7.48
C PHE A 7 -8.06 -3.47 7.57
N THR A 8 -9.01 -2.69 8.10
CA THR A 8 -10.40 -3.11 8.35
C THR A 8 -11.36 -2.03 7.81
N PRO A 9 -11.92 -2.16 6.59
CA PRO A 9 -12.77 -1.13 5.98
C PRO A 9 -14.00 -0.72 6.79
N GLN A 10 -14.47 -1.59 7.69
CA GLN A 10 -15.66 -1.36 8.53
C GLN A 10 -15.32 -0.91 9.96
N ASP A 11 -14.05 -0.64 10.27
CA ASP A 11 -13.64 -0.22 11.60
C ASP A 11 -14.29 1.12 12.00
N ASN A 12 -14.47 1.36 13.30
CA ASN A 12 -14.95 2.65 13.78
C ASN A 12 -13.89 3.74 13.60
N ASP A 13 -12.60 3.39 13.70
CA ASP A 13 -11.51 4.31 13.42
C ASP A 13 -11.30 4.46 11.91
N GLN A 14 -11.50 5.68 11.41
CA GLN A 14 -11.32 6.00 9.99
C GLN A 14 -9.89 5.75 9.50
N ALA A 15 -8.89 5.85 10.38
CA ALA A 15 -7.49 5.60 10.03
C ALA A 15 -7.22 4.12 9.68
N LEU A 16 -8.07 3.20 10.17
CA LEU A 16 -7.95 1.76 9.93
C LEU A 16 -8.73 1.28 8.70
N ARG A 17 -9.54 2.14 8.08
CA ARG A 17 -10.42 1.76 6.96
C ARG A 17 -9.74 1.68 5.61
N ILE A 18 -8.60 2.35 5.46
CA ILE A 18 -7.88 2.47 4.20
C ILE A 18 -6.46 1.98 4.41
N TRP A 19 -6.06 1.00 3.61
CA TRP A 19 -4.66 0.64 3.51
C TRP A 19 -3.92 1.66 2.65
N LYS A 20 -2.93 2.36 3.22
CA LYS A 20 -2.14 3.35 2.49
C LYS A 20 -0.67 3.31 2.92
N PRO A 21 0.28 3.08 1.99
CA PRO A 21 1.70 3.26 2.26
C PRO A 21 2.01 4.70 2.72
N VAL A 22 2.94 4.84 3.65
CA VAL A 22 3.32 6.13 4.24
C VAL A 22 4.77 6.45 3.89
N GLY A 23 4.98 7.58 3.22
CA GLY A 23 6.29 8.08 2.83
C GLY A 23 6.24 9.58 2.62
N MET A 24 7.42 10.20 2.48
CA MET A 24 7.56 11.62 2.17
C MET A 24 8.80 11.80 1.29
N ASN A 25 8.90 12.94 0.60
CA ASN A 25 10.01 13.27 -0.29
C ASN A 25 10.21 12.24 -1.42
N LEU A 26 9.15 11.57 -1.87
CA LEU A 26 9.19 10.76 -3.09
C LEU A 26 9.14 11.66 -4.32
N ASP A 27 9.92 11.29 -5.32
CA ASP A 27 9.93 11.83 -6.68
C ASP A 27 9.18 10.89 -7.64
N GLN A 28 9.37 9.58 -7.46
CA GLN A 28 8.68 8.54 -8.22
C GLN A 28 8.06 7.53 -7.27
N TYR A 29 6.86 7.06 -7.60
CA TYR A 29 6.11 6.11 -6.80
C TYR A 29 5.13 5.32 -7.68
N GLN A 30 5.07 4.02 -7.47
CA GLN A 30 4.03 3.14 -7.99
C GLN A 30 3.76 2.06 -6.95
N VAL A 31 2.49 1.90 -6.57
CA VAL A 31 1.99 0.76 -5.80
C VAL A 31 1.05 -0.08 -6.65
N VAL A 32 1.12 -1.39 -6.45
CA VAL A 32 0.20 -2.37 -7.01
C VAL A 32 -0.18 -3.34 -5.90
N VAL A 33 -1.46 -3.68 -5.81
CA VAL A 33 -1.98 -4.74 -4.95
C VAL A 33 -2.68 -5.76 -5.84
N ILE A 34 -2.34 -7.03 -5.64
CA ILE A 34 -2.94 -8.15 -6.35
C ILE A 34 -3.61 -9.14 -5.39
N ASN A 35 -4.64 -9.81 -5.88
CA ASN A 35 -5.25 -10.93 -5.17
C ASN A 35 -4.50 -12.25 -5.41
N GLU A 36 -4.94 -13.33 -4.76
CA GLU A 36 -4.35 -14.67 -4.88
C GLU A 36 -4.34 -15.25 -6.31
N ARG A 37 -5.20 -14.72 -7.18
CA ARG A 37 -5.30 -15.13 -8.60
C ARG A 37 -4.36 -14.31 -9.51
N GLY A 38 -3.63 -13.34 -8.95
CA GLY A 38 -2.75 -12.45 -9.71
C GLY A 38 -3.45 -11.25 -10.35
N ASN A 39 -4.74 -11.03 -10.09
CA ASN A 39 -5.45 -9.87 -10.62
C ASN A 39 -5.10 -8.63 -9.81
N VAL A 40 -4.86 -7.51 -10.49
CA VAL A 40 -4.71 -6.19 -9.86
C VAL A 40 -6.05 -5.76 -9.27
N VAL A 41 -6.07 -5.53 -7.96
CA VAL A 41 -7.24 -5.04 -7.22
C VAL A 41 -7.13 -3.55 -6.87
N PHE A 42 -5.90 -3.04 -6.82
CA PHE A 42 -5.61 -1.63 -6.60
C PHE A 42 -4.25 -1.26 -7.18
N SER A 43 -4.13 -0.04 -7.69
CA SER A 43 -2.85 0.54 -8.07
C SER A 43 -2.91 2.06 -8.00
N SER A 44 -1.81 2.71 -7.62
CA SER A 44 -1.69 4.16 -7.68
C SER A 44 -0.24 4.59 -7.85
N SER A 45 -0.05 5.76 -8.45
CA SER A 45 1.23 6.48 -8.52
C SER A 45 1.11 7.90 -7.97
N LYS A 46 -0.04 8.27 -7.40
CA LYS A 46 -0.30 9.66 -7.00
C LYS A 46 0.48 10.02 -5.75
N LEU A 47 1.18 11.14 -5.85
CA LEU A 47 1.87 11.80 -4.75
C LEU A 47 1.23 13.16 -4.45
N ASP A 48 1.22 13.56 -3.19
CA ASP A 48 0.85 14.92 -2.78
C ASP A 48 2.03 15.90 -2.95
N GLU A 49 1.83 17.18 -2.60
CA GLU A 49 2.83 18.24 -2.72
C GLU A 49 4.13 17.95 -1.94
N ASN A 50 4.04 17.13 -0.89
CA ASN A 50 5.18 16.72 -0.06
C ASN A 50 5.92 15.50 -0.62
N GLY A 51 5.43 14.90 -1.71
CA GLY A 51 5.94 13.62 -2.22
C GLY A 51 5.53 12.46 -1.33
N SER A 52 4.30 12.48 -0.81
CA SER A 52 3.71 11.41 0.01
C SER A 52 2.63 10.67 -0.79
N PRO A 53 2.48 9.33 -0.67
CA PRO A 53 1.39 8.61 -1.32
C PRO A 53 0.01 9.21 -0.99
N ALA A 54 -0.71 9.63 -2.03
CA ALA A 54 -1.97 10.37 -1.88
C ALA A 54 -3.20 9.46 -1.81
N GLU A 55 -3.12 8.25 -2.37
CA GLU A 55 -4.23 7.30 -2.45
C GLU A 55 -3.90 6.01 -1.71
N GLY A 56 -4.95 5.37 -1.20
CA GLY A 56 -4.90 4.05 -0.60
C GLY A 56 -6.06 3.19 -1.07
N TRP A 57 -6.08 1.95 -0.60
CA TRP A 57 -7.10 0.96 -0.95
C TRP A 57 -8.09 0.76 0.19
N ASP A 58 -9.38 0.83 -0.12
CA ASP A 58 -10.50 0.67 0.83
C ASP A 58 -11.08 -0.76 0.84
N GLY A 59 -10.41 -1.70 0.16
CA GLY A 59 -10.89 -3.08 0.05
C GLY A 59 -11.98 -3.26 -1.00
N THR A 60 -12.14 -2.29 -1.92
CA THR A 60 -13.06 -2.40 -3.07
C THR A 60 -12.31 -2.34 -4.40
N THR A 61 -12.86 -2.99 -5.42
CA THR A 61 -12.33 -2.98 -6.79
C THR A 61 -13.50 -2.95 -7.77
N GLY A 62 -13.56 -1.95 -8.64
CA GLY A 62 -14.66 -1.81 -9.60
C GLY A 62 -16.05 -1.66 -8.95
N GLY A 63 -16.11 -1.17 -7.71
CA GLY A 63 -17.34 -1.07 -6.92
C GLY A 63 -17.72 -2.33 -6.15
N GLU A 64 -16.99 -3.44 -6.32
CA GLU A 64 -17.22 -4.68 -5.58
C GLU A 64 -16.33 -4.76 -4.34
N GLN A 65 -16.88 -5.26 -3.24
CA GLN A 65 -16.13 -5.52 -2.02
C GLN A 65 -15.26 -6.77 -2.19
N MET A 66 -13.95 -6.60 -2.02
CA MET A 66 -13.02 -7.72 -2.04
C MET A 66 -13.11 -8.54 -0.74
N PRO A 67 -12.93 -9.88 -0.80
CA PRO A 67 -13.07 -10.76 0.35
C PRO A 67 -11.96 -10.56 1.38
N THR A 68 -12.26 -10.88 2.65
CA THR A 68 -11.26 -11.02 3.72
C THR A 68 -10.17 -12.00 3.30
N GLY A 69 -8.91 -11.66 3.53
CA GLY A 69 -7.79 -12.51 3.15
C GLY A 69 -6.49 -11.76 2.94
N ASN A 70 -5.47 -12.51 2.50
CA ASN A 70 -4.17 -11.97 2.15
C ASN A 70 -4.15 -11.49 0.70
N TYR A 71 -3.59 -10.30 0.52
CA TYR A 71 -3.27 -9.71 -0.76
C TYR A 71 -1.77 -9.47 -0.83
N MET A 72 -1.20 -9.44 -2.02
CA MET A 72 0.21 -9.11 -2.20
C MET A 72 0.32 -7.69 -2.72
N TRP A 73 1.16 -6.88 -2.09
CA TRP A 73 1.52 -5.56 -2.58
C TRP A 73 2.94 -5.56 -3.13
N SER A 74 3.19 -4.67 -4.09
CA SER A 74 4.53 -4.33 -4.58
C SER A 74 4.62 -2.82 -4.80
N ILE A 75 5.75 -2.23 -4.44
CA ILE A 75 6.02 -0.80 -4.57
C ILE A 75 7.37 -0.58 -5.24
N SER A 76 7.40 0.32 -6.22
CA SER A 76 8.64 0.92 -6.73
C SER A 76 8.65 2.40 -6.38
N ALA A 77 9.73 2.90 -5.79
CA ALA A 77 9.82 4.30 -5.39
C ALA A 77 11.24 4.86 -5.45
N LYS A 78 11.34 6.16 -5.70
CA LYS A 78 12.59 6.93 -5.71
C LYS A 78 12.37 8.23 -4.94
N PHE A 79 13.32 8.58 -4.07
CA PHE A 79 13.32 9.83 -3.32
C PHE A 79 13.82 11.01 -4.17
N LYS A 80 13.43 12.24 -3.80
CA LYS A 80 13.84 13.49 -4.45
C LYS A 80 15.36 13.71 -4.49
N ASP A 81 16.11 13.04 -3.62
CA ASP A 81 17.58 13.07 -3.62
C ASP A 81 18.23 12.01 -4.52
N GLY A 82 17.42 11.24 -5.25
CA GLY A 82 17.90 10.24 -6.19
C GLY A 82 17.94 8.81 -5.65
N ARG A 83 17.83 8.60 -4.34
CA ARG A 83 17.89 7.25 -3.74
C ARG A 83 16.68 6.41 -4.14
N VAL A 84 16.91 5.15 -4.48
CA VAL A 84 15.84 4.16 -4.68
C VAL A 84 15.41 3.62 -3.32
N TRP A 85 14.12 3.36 -3.16
CA TRP A 85 13.61 2.68 -1.96
C TRP A 85 13.66 1.16 -2.17
N ASP A 86 14.47 0.48 -1.37
CA ASP A 86 14.71 -0.97 -1.50
C ASP A 86 13.86 -1.82 -0.55
N GLY A 87 12.89 -1.22 0.13
CA GLY A 87 12.15 -1.85 1.23
C GLY A 87 12.48 -1.21 2.58
N THR A 88 11.77 -1.60 3.63
CA THR A 88 12.08 -1.16 5.00
C THR A 88 11.59 -2.19 6.00
N ASP A 89 12.50 -2.79 6.75
CA ASP A 89 12.15 -3.62 7.91
C ASP A 89 11.87 -2.71 9.12
N LEU A 90 10.62 -2.70 9.57
CA LEU A 90 10.19 -1.93 10.74
C LEU A 90 9.76 -2.85 11.90
N GLY A 91 10.40 -4.01 12.00
CA GLY A 91 10.05 -5.05 12.98
C GLY A 91 8.92 -5.97 12.50
N ASP A 92 8.48 -5.79 11.26
CA ASP A 92 7.59 -6.71 10.53
C ASP A 92 8.36 -7.80 9.78
N GLY A 93 9.71 -7.70 9.73
CA GLY A 93 10.58 -8.66 9.07
C GLY A 93 10.59 -8.55 7.55
N ASN A 94 9.98 -7.51 6.97
CA ASN A 94 9.95 -7.32 5.52
C ASN A 94 10.93 -6.25 5.06
N SER A 95 12.09 -6.67 4.56
CA SER A 95 13.06 -5.77 3.94
C SER A 95 12.88 -5.61 2.43
N ASN A 96 11.80 -6.14 1.84
CA ASN A 96 11.59 -6.12 0.39
C ASN A 96 10.70 -4.97 -0.07
N THR A 97 10.67 -4.77 -1.38
CA THR A 97 9.76 -3.86 -2.09
C THR A 97 8.38 -4.47 -2.37
N TYR A 98 8.09 -5.64 -1.81
CA TYR A 98 6.81 -6.34 -1.89
C TYR A 98 6.50 -7.02 -0.56
N GLY A 99 5.26 -7.42 -0.34
CA GLY A 99 4.86 -8.11 0.87
C GLY A 99 3.39 -8.47 0.89
N PHE A 100 2.91 -8.93 2.05
CA PHE A 100 1.51 -9.27 2.25
C PHE A 100 0.76 -8.15 2.98
N LEU A 101 -0.52 -8.05 2.66
CA LEU A 101 -1.51 -7.19 3.28
C LEU A 101 -2.73 -8.03 3.66
N LEU A 102 -3.15 -7.96 4.93
CA LEU A 102 -4.36 -8.59 5.43
C LEU A 102 -5.56 -7.63 5.38
N LEU A 103 -6.60 -7.99 4.62
CA LEU A 103 -7.90 -7.32 4.67
C LEU A 103 -8.81 -8.08 5.65
N ILE A 104 -9.36 -7.38 6.65
CA ILE A 104 -10.34 -7.90 7.62
C ILE A 104 -11.68 -7.18 7.43
N ARG A 105 -12.79 -7.92 7.52
CA ARG A 105 -14.16 -7.37 7.50
C ARG A 105 -14.90 -7.78 8.75
#